data_AF-A0A254SDI0-F1
#
_entry.id   AF-A0A254SDI0-F1
#
_cell.length_a   1.000
_cell.length_b   1.000
_cell.length_c   1.000
_cell.angle_alpha   90.00
_cell.angle_beta   90.00
_cell.angle_gamma   90.00
#
_symmetry.space_group_name_H-M   'P 1'
#
loop_
_entity.id
_entity.type
_entity.pdbx_description
1 polymer ?
#
loop_
_entity_poly.entity_id
_entity_poly.type
_entity_poly.pdbx_seq_one_letter_code
_entity_poly.pdbx_strand_id
1 'polypeptide(L)'
;MRFAKILSVATLPMFFYACGGDCMHITPPPGDDNPQDQPKDSIPPNIPDSLLSPITRDFSKVWNGEGTAENPYQIASEEDLSNLSFYVDDSSMSFRDKFFKQTADIVLKKAWKPIGLWGKNLEGLSKRPFSGSFDGGSKTITGLSISDTASYSGLFGYTLGAHISNVVLKNVYMSVGAYAGSVAGKVDSTTIENCTFENVEISGADRVGGLVGAAAHTKIVGVSGAGTVQGSSIVGGLVGFAQDGSITDASNNSSVTGTSTVGGVVGSFASVSSEGVISSAFNHGAVVGSKDVGGVIASLSGSKLEKSGNYGTVTADDNKMSNVGGVVAVASNKSVLNEIFNVATVTAKKAMAAGGVVGSLKYSTATNMFNIGEVAGSVYGKTMGGIVGIVDGSDSKLSSSYNAGKIPNENYSGAVIGRVSATEDIKDAYFDKTVGAGCLEIADHMLVNVPSGLSTEDMKAATFIATLNGSGNVWKAGSAAFGGYPVFAWLE
;
A
#
# COMPACT_ATOMS: atom_id res chain seq x y z
N MET A 1 51.75 -4.65 31.70
CA MET A 1 52.19 -4.48 30.30
C MET A 1 50.96 -4.40 29.40
N ARG A 2 50.79 -3.27 28.70
CA ARG A 2 50.05 -2.96 27.43
C ARG A 2 48.62 -3.54 27.24
N PHE A 3 47.55 -2.75 27.42
CA PHE A 3 46.81 -1.87 26.46
C PHE A 3 46.00 -2.66 25.38
N ALA A 4 44.65 -2.75 25.46
CA ALA A 4 43.59 -1.81 25.00
C ALA A 4 42.93 -2.31 23.69
N LYS A 5 41.63 -2.20 23.39
CA LYS A 5 40.67 -1.09 23.54
C LYS A 5 39.21 -1.62 23.42
N ILE A 6 38.33 -1.17 24.29
CA ILE A 6 36.85 -1.17 24.17
C ILE A 6 36.45 0.28 23.87
N LEU A 7 35.41 0.53 23.06
CA LEU A 7 34.51 1.68 23.31
C LEU A 7 33.14 1.54 22.65
N SER A 8 32.15 1.95 23.44
CA SER A 8 30.71 1.92 23.24
C SER A 8 30.18 3.35 23.10
N VAL A 9 29.18 3.52 22.22
CA VAL A 9 27.91 4.28 22.36
C VAL A 9 27.92 5.73 22.93
N ALA A 10 27.43 6.63 22.06
CA ALA A 10 26.49 7.75 22.26
C ALA A 10 26.91 9.17 22.71
N THR A 11 26.16 10.10 22.08
CA THR A 11 25.72 11.46 22.47
C THR A 11 26.58 12.69 22.13
N LEU A 12 25.93 13.62 21.41
CA LEU A 12 26.32 15.02 21.12
C LEU A 12 26.50 15.86 22.40
N PRO A 13 27.19 17.01 22.29
CA PRO A 13 26.51 18.25 22.68
C PRO A 13 26.80 19.49 21.81
N MET A 14 25.88 20.47 21.96
CA MET A 14 26.01 21.89 21.59
C MET A 14 27.20 22.56 22.28
N PHE A 15 27.75 23.62 21.69
CA PHE A 15 28.54 24.62 22.41
C PHE A 15 28.01 26.03 22.15
N PHE A 16 27.50 26.65 23.23
CA PHE A 16 27.63 28.08 23.49
C PHE A 16 29.03 28.34 24.05
N TYR A 17 29.68 29.44 23.64
CA TYR A 17 30.78 30.02 24.42
C TYR A 17 30.63 31.53 24.46
N ALA A 18 30.56 32.05 25.68
CA ALA A 18 30.82 33.44 26.03
C ALA A 18 32.22 33.54 26.62
N CYS A 19 32.96 34.61 26.32
CA CYS A 19 33.94 35.18 27.25
C CYS A 19 34.30 36.61 26.82
N GLY A 20 34.14 37.56 27.74
CA GLY A 20 34.70 38.92 27.65
C GLY A 20 36.00 39.04 28.44
N GLY A 21 36.74 40.14 28.19
CA GLY A 21 37.89 40.56 29.00
C GLY A 21 38.96 41.34 28.22
N ASP A 22 38.82 42.67 28.19
CA ASP A 22 39.81 43.76 28.17
C ASP A 22 40.93 43.87 27.11
N CYS A 23 40.63 44.72 26.13
CA CYS A 23 41.34 45.93 25.66
C CYS A 23 42.85 46.11 25.92
N MET A 24 43.64 46.11 24.83
CA MET A 24 44.76 47.03 24.65
C MET A 24 44.51 47.95 23.45
N HIS A 25 44.57 49.25 23.71
CA HIS A 25 44.45 50.35 22.75
C HIS A 25 45.62 50.34 21.75
N ILE A 26 45.29 50.21 20.46
CA ILE A 26 46.15 50.63 19.36
C ILE A 26 45.29 51.59 18.53
N THR A 27 45.71 52.85 18.42
CA THR A 27 45.03 53.89 17.64
C THR A 27 45.12 53.59 16.14
N PRO A 28 44.02 53.73 15.36
CA PRO A 28 44.02 53.37 13.95
C PRO A 28 44.60 54.48 13.06
N PRO A 29 45.23 54.11 11.92
CA PRO A 29 45.56 55.07 10.87
C PRO A 29 44.28 55.50 10.11
N PRO A 30 44.25 56.72 9.55
CA PRO A 30 43.07 57.24 8.88
C PRO A 30 43.00 56.78 7.43
N GLY A 31 41.81 56.30 7.02
CA GLY A 31 41.41 56.18 5.61
C GLY A 31 41.94 54.95 4.88
N ASP A 32 41.09 53.93 4.77
CA ASP A 32 40.74 53.34 3.49
C ASP A 32 39.51 52.43 3.67
N ASP A 33 38.62 52.49 2.69
CA ASP A 33 37.21 52.14 2.79
C ASP A 33 36.93 50.69 3.22
N ASN A 34 36.01 50.56 4.16
CA ASN A 34 35.36 49.31 4.51
C ASN A 34 34.52 48.82 3.31
N PRO A 35 34.67 47.59 2.77
CA PRO A 35 33.87 47.11 1.64
C PRO A 35 32.38 46.85 1.97
N GLN A 36 31.86 47.43 3.05
CA GLN A 36 30.47 47.26 3.49
C GLN A 36 29.58 48.50 3.30
N ASP A 37 30.08 49.60 2.73
CA ASP A 37 29.26 50.76 2.33
C ASP A 37 29.23 50.94 0.79
N GLN A 38 28.75 49.93 0.08
CA GLN A 38 28.24 50.11 -1.29
C GLN A 38 26.74 50.44 -1.22
N PRO A 39 26.23 51.44 -1.98
CA PRO A 39 24.82 51.75 -2.01
C PRO A 39 24.00 50.51 -2.42
N LYS A 40 23.11 50.07 -1.53
CA LYS A 40 21.96 49.23 -1.90
C LYS A 40 21.03 50.10 -2.74
N ASP A 41 21.27 50.18 -4.04
CA ASP A 41 20.26 50.52 -5.06
C ASP A 41 20.86 50.35 -6.47
N SER A 42 20.89 49.10 -6.92
CA SER A 42 20.39 48.78 -8.26
C SER A 42 19.90 47.34 -8.24
N ILE A 43 18.59 47.19 -8.38
CA ILE A 43 18.01 45.90 -8.77
C ILE A 43 18.75 45.52 -10.07
N PRO A 44 19.41 44.34 -10.16
CA PRO A 44 20.00 43.92 -11.43
C PRO A 44 18.90 44.05 -12.50
N PRO A 45 19.20 44.59 -13.69
CA PRO A 45 18.17 44.86 -14.68
C PRO A 45 17.30 43.61 -14.84
N ASN A 46 15.99 43.77 -14.66
CA ASN A 46 15.02 42.70 -14.91
C ASN A 46 15.39 42.08 -16.25
N ILE A 47 15.66 40.78 -16.27
CA ILE A 47 15.84 40.03 -17.51
C ILE A 47 14.60 40.35 -18.35
N PRO A 48 14.74 40.99 -19.54
CA PRO A 48 13.59 41.33 -20.37
C PRO A 48 12.72 40.09 -20.58
N ASP A 49 11.39 40.22 -20.56
CA ASP A 49 10.48 39.09 -20.80
C ASP A 49 10.78 38.35 -22.12
N SER A 50 11.44 39.02 -23.08
CA SER A 50 11.93 38.42 -24.33
C SER A 50 13.09 37.42 -24.16
N LEU A 51 13.81 37.45 -23.04
CA LEU A 51 14.83 36.47 -22.63
C LEU A 51 14.26 35.42 -21.64
N LEU A 52 13.02 35.61 -21.18
CA LEU A 52 12.22 34.64 -20.43
C LEU A 52 11.32 33.78 -21.35
N SER A 53 11.70 33.61 -22.62
CA SER A 53 11.06 32.58 -23.43
C SER A 53 11.32 31.23 -22.76
N PRO A 54 10.31 30.37 -22.53
CA PRO A 54 10.57 29.00 -22.11
C PRO A 54 11.56 28.42 -23.12
N ILE A 55 12.67 27.88 -22.63
CA ILE A 55 13.64 27.20 -23.49
C ILE A 55 12.88 26.05 -24.14
N THR A 56 12.43 26.25 -25.37
CA THR A 56 11.77 25.24 -26.17
C THR A 56 12.88 24.38 -26.74
N ARG A 57 13.12 23.24 -26.09
CA ARG A 57 14.06 22.25 -26.63
C ARG A 57 13.36 21.44 -27.71
N ASP A 58 13.99 21.39 -28.86
CA ASP A 58 13.57 20.54 -29.97
C ASP A 58 13.97 19.08 -29.66
N PHE A 59 12.97 18.26 -29.36
CA PHE A 59 13.14 16.83 -29.08
C PHE A 59 13.06 15.96 -30.35
N SER A 60 12.89 16.54 -31.54
CA SER A 60 12.80 15.77 -32.80
C SER A 60 14.05 14.94 -33.12
N LYS A 61 15.19 15.32 -32.52
CA LYS A 61 16.45 14.56 -32.61
C LYS A 61 16.60 13.48 -31.54
N VAL A 62 15.73 13.49 -30.53
CA VAL A 62 15.74 12.54 -29.41
C VAL A 62 14.70 11.45 -29.64
N TRP A 63 13.47 11.84 -29.97
CA TRP A 63 12.36 10.94 -30.21
C TRP A 63 11.62 11.31 -31.49
N ASN A 64 11.07 10.29 -32.15
CA ASN A 64 10.08 10.48 -33.19
C ASN A 64 8.75 10.92 -32.57
N GLY A 65 8.04 11.84 -33.23
CA GLY A 65 6.78 12.41 -32.74
C GLY A 65 6.95 13.83 -32.19
N GLU A 66 5.83 14.48 -31.87
CA GLU A 66 5.79 15.88 -31.41
C GLU A 66 5.49 15.99 -29.91
N GLY A 67 5.21 14.87 -29.25
CA GLY A 67 4.87 14.82 -27.84
C GLY A 67 3.45 15.32 -27.54
N THR A 68 2.58 15.39 -28.54
CA THR A 68 1.15 15.71 -28.41
C THR A 68 0.34 14.43 -28.21
N ALA A 69 -0.93 14.54 -27.83
CA ALA A 69 -1.79 13.37 -27.64
C ALA A 69 -1.98 12.58 -28.96
N GLU A 70 -2.11 13.29 -30.09
CA GLU A 70 -2.30 12.72 -31.42
C GLU A 70 -1.00 12.19 -32.03
N ASN A 71 0.14 12.77 -31.65
CA ASN A 71 1.47 12.42 -32.15
C ASN A 71 2.48 12.34 -31.00
N PRO A 72 2.37 11.31 -30.12
CA PRO A 72 3.22 11.17 -28.94
C PRO A 72 4.67 10.88 -29.32
N TYR A 73 5.60 11.21 -28.41
CA TYR A 73 6.98 10.76 -28.53
C TYR A 73 7.04 9.23 -28.46
N GLN A 74 7.66 8.61 -29.45
CA GLN A 74 7.73 7.15 -29.56
C GLN A 74 8.91 6.61 -28.76
N ILE A 75 8.65 5.62 -27.91
CA ILE A 75 9.65 4.91 -27.12
C ILE A 75 9.79 3.49 -27.70
N ALA A 76 10.80 3.26 -28.53
CA ALA A 76 11.00 2.01 -29.25
C ALA A 76 12.19 1.19 -28.73
N SER A 77 13.02 1.77 -27.86
CA SER A 77 14.29 1.18 -27.44
C SER A 77 14.68 1.51 -26.00
N GLU A 78 15.66 0.78 -25.47
CA GLU A 78 16.31 1.09 -24.18
C GLU A 78 16.92 2.50 -24.17
N GLU A 79 17.43 2.97 -25.31
CA GLU A 79 18.01 4.31 -25.45
C GLU A 79 16.94 5.40 -25.34
N ASP A 80 15.78 5.23 -26.00
CA ASP A 80 14.66 6.18 -25.89
C ASP A 80 14.18 6.35 -24.45
N LEU A 81 14.06 5.22 -23.73
CA LEU A 81 13.64 5.21 -22.33
C LEU A 81 14.71 5.81 -21.41
N SER A 82 15.99 5.55 -21.70
CA SER A 82 17.12 6.15 -20.97
C SER A 82 17.21 7.66 -21.18
N ASN A 83 16.94 8.13 -22.40
CA ASN A 83 16.84 9.56 -22.72
C ASN A 83 15.72 10.21 -21.90
N LEU A 84 14.60 9.50 -21.68
CA LEU A 84 13.48 10.05 -20.91
C LEU A 84 13.88 10.25 -19.45
N SER A 85 14.54 9.24 -18.86
CA SER A 85 15.12 9.37 -17.52
C SER A 85 16.09 10.55 -17.44
N PHE A 86 16.99 10.69 -18.41
CA PHE A 86 17.98 11.77 -18.45
C PHE A 86 17.35 13.17 -18.50
N TYR A 87 16.38 13.39 -19.39
CA TYR A 87 15.77 14.72 -19.52
C TYR A 87 14.82 15.06 -18.38
N VAL A 88 14.14 14.07 -17.78
CA VAL A 88 13.31 14.31 -16.58
C VAL A 88 14.18 14.67 -15.37
N ASP A 89 15.43 14.21 -15.33
CA ASP A 89 16.39 14.58 -14.27
C ASP A 89 16.97 16.00 -14.44
N ASP A 90 16.67 16.70 -15.53
CA ASP A 90 16.98 18.13 -15.68
C ASP A 90 15.87 18.96 -15.00
N SER A 91 16.16 19.55 -13.83
CA SER A 91 15.19 20.36 -13.07
C SER A 91 14.72 21.63 -13.79
N SER A 92 15.36 22.04 -14.88
CA SER A 92 14.85 23.13 -15.73
C SER A 92 13.70 22.68 -16.63
N MET A 93 13.44 21.37 -16.72
CA MET A 93 12.42 20.79 -17.58
C MET A 93 11.16 20.39 -16.82
N SER A 94 10.04 20.48 -17.52
CA SER A 94 8.77 19.89 -17.12
C SER A 94 8.19 19.14 -18.31
N PHE A 95 7.64 17.96 -18.05
CA PHE A 95 6.99 17.12 -19.05
C PHE A 95 5.46 17.16 -18.96
N ARG A 96 4.92 18.16 -18.24
CA ARG A 96 3.48 18.41 -18.22
C ARG A 96 2.96 18.58 -19.65
N ASP A 97 1.80 17.98 -19.92
CA ASP A 97 1.15 18.00 -21.23
C ASP A 97 1.99 17.39 -22.38
N LYS A 98 2.99 16.56 -22.04
CA LYS A 98 3.74 15.75 -23.01
C LYS A 98 3.33 14.29 -22.94
N PHE A 99 3.24 13.67 -24.12
CA PHE A 99 2.76 12.31 -24.30
C PHE A 99 3.87 11.43 -24.87
N PHE A 100 4.06 10.28 -24.25
CA PHE A 100 5.00 9.24 -24.62
C PHE A 100 4.24 7.94 -24.87
N LYS A 101 4.61 7.20 -25.92
CA LYS A 101 4.02 5.92 -26.25
C LYS A 101 5.09 4.89 -26.59
N GLN A 102 5.08 3.77 -25.88
CA GLN A 102 5.93 2.64 -26.23
C GLN A 102 5.41 1.94 -27.49
N THR A 103 6.30 1.71 -28.46
CA THR A 103 5.94 1.14 -29.77
C THR A 103 6.56 -0.23 -30.03
N ALA A 104 7.49 -0.69 -29.19
CA ALA A 104 8.14 -1.98 -29.27
C ALA A 104 8.37 -2.61 -27.89
N ASP A 105 8.59 -3.92 -27.83
CA ASP A 105 9.10 -4.57 -26.62
C ASP A 105 10.54 -4.13 -26.34
N ILE A 106 10.85 -3.78 -25.10
CA ILE A 106 12.14 -3.22 -24.68
C ILE A 106 12.81 -4.18 -23.70
N VAL A 107 14.08 -4.50 -23.97
CA VAL A 107 14.92 -5.29 -23.06
C VAL A 107 15.99 -4.37 -22.48
N LEU A 108 15.97 -4.19 -21.16
CA LEU A 108 16.97 -3.44 -20.42
C LEU A 108 18.19 -4.33 -20.17
N LYS A 109 19.37 -3.85 -20.57
CA LYS A 109 20.64 -4.58 -20.48
C LYS A 109 21.57 -3.98 -19.43
N LYS A 110 21.31 -2.73 -19.03
CA LYS A 110 22.09 -1.99 -18.04
C LYS A 110 21.31 -1.86 -16.74
N ALA A 111 22.03 -1.54 -15.65
CA ALA A 111 21.40 -1.13 -14.40
C ALA A 111 20.48 0.07 -14.65
N TRP A 112 19.24 -0.02 -14.18
CA TRP A 112 18.21 0.96 -14.48
C TRP A 112 18.36 2.22 -13.61
N LYS A 113 18.19 3.39 -14.24
CA LYS A 113 18.06 4.67 -13.54
C LYS A 113 16.58 5.09 -13.59
N PRO A 114 15.93 5.28 -12.44
CA PRO A 114 14.52 5.64 -12.42
C PRO A 114 14.20 6.92 -13.20
N ILE A 115 13.03 6.98 -13.83
CA ILE A 115 12.50 8.20 -14.45
C ILE A 115 11.86 9.05 -13.36
N GLY A 116 12.39 10.25 -13.18
CA GLY A 116 11.96 11.18 -12.14
C GLY A 116 12.49 10.82 -10.76
N LEU A 117 13.07 11.80 -10.06
CA LEU A 117 13.80 11.60 -8.82
C LEU A 117 13.22 12.45 -7.68
N TRP A 118 13.16 11.83 -6.50
CA TRP A 118 12.87 12.52 -5.26
C TRP A 118 14.17 13.00 -4.61
N GLY A 119 14.16 14.24 -4.10
CA GLY A 119 15.28 14.81 -3.35
C GLY A 119 16.10 15.80 -4.16
N LYS A 120 17.02 16.47 -3.46
CA LYS A 120 17.86 17.51 -4.06
C LYS A 120 18.98 16.87 -4.88
N ASN A 121 19.32 17.46 -6.02
CA ASN A 121 20.58 17.14 -6.71
C ASN A 121 21.78 17.80 -5.98
N LEU A 122 23.00 17.54 -6.46
CA LEU A 122 24.23 18.14 -5.92
C LEU A 122 24.25 19.67 -5.98
N GLU A 123 23.41 20.26 -6.83
CA GLU A 123 23.26 21.72 -7.02
C GLU A 123 22.16 22.32 -6.12
N GLY A 124 21.51 21.51 -5.28
CA GLY A 124 20.48 21.96 -4.34
C GLY A 124 19.09 22.15 -4.96
N LEU A 125 18.91 21.84 -6.25
CA LEU A 125 17.65 21.95 -6.99
C LEU A 125 16.66 20.86 -6.55
N SER A 126 15.37 21.18 -6.60
CA SER A 126 14.27 20.46 -5.95
C SER A 126 13.94 19.10 -6.57
N LYS A 127 12.79 18.51 -6.18
CA LYS A 127 12.26 17.25 -6.71
C LYS A 127 12.09 17.35 -8.23
N ARG A 128 12.37 16.27 -8.95
CA ARG A 128 12.31 16.22 -10.42
C ARG A 128 11.31 15.14 -10.85
N PRO A 129 10.00 15.36 -10.64
CA PRO A 129 9.00 14.36 -10.96
C PRO A 129 8.84 14.19 -12.47
N PHE A 130 8.50 12.98 -12.90
CA PHE A 130 7.80 12.82 -14.16
C PHE A 130 6.36 13.36 -14.02
N SER A 131 5.96 14.23 -14.94
CA SER A 131 4.64 14.91 -14.94
C SER A 131 3.89 14.79 -16.26
N GLY A 132 4.34 13.92 -17.16
CA GLY A 132 3.72 13.67 -18.46
C GLY A 132 2.79 12.46 -18.49
N SER A 133 2.40 12.07 -19.70
CA SER A 133 1.65 10.85 -19.98
C SER A 133 2.55 9.80 -20.59
N PHE A 134 2.57 8.58 -20.03
CA PHE A 134 3.31 7.43 -20.56
C PHE A 134 2.35 6.26 -20.81
N ASP A 135 2.09 5.98 -22.08
CA ASP A 135 1.34 4.80 -22.54
C ASP A 135 2.32 3.69 -22.93
N GLY A 136 2.37 2.62 -22.15
CA GLY A 136 3.18 1.44 -22.43
C GLY A 136 2.74 0.65 -23.66
N GLY A 137 1.60 0.97 -24.27
CA GLY A 137 1.13 0.35 -25.51
C GLY A 137 0.91 -1.17 -25.38
N SER A 138 0.76 -1.67 -24.14
CA SER A 138 0.74 -3.10 -23.79
C SER A 138 1.97 -3.87 -24.28
N LYS A 139 3.09 -3.16 -24.51
CA LYS A 139 4.39 -3.74 -24.81
C LYS A 139 5.14 -4.02 -23.51
N THR A 140 6.09 -4.94 -23.59
CA THR A 140 6.86 -5.38 -22.44
C THR A 140 8.10 -4.52 -22.25
N ILE A 141 8.43 -4.21 -20.99
CA ILE A 141 9.75 -3.75 -20.57
C ILE A 141 10.32 -4.86 -19.68
N THR A 142 11.41 -5.48 -20.13
CA THR A 142 11.98 -6.67 -19.50
C THR A 142 13.37 -6.40 -18.92
N GLY A 143 13.67 -6.96 -17.75
CA GLY A 143 15.03 -6.96 -17.19
C GLY A 143 15.37 -5.72 -16.36
N LEU A 144 14.37 -5.01 -15.83
CA LEU A 144 14.59 -3.87 -14.95
C LEU A 144 15.36 -4.33 -13.71
N SER A 145 16.57 -3.80 -13.51
CA SER A 145 17.41 -4.14 -12.36
C SER A 145 17.88 -2.89 -11.62
N ILE A 146 17.59 -2.81 -10.32
CA ILE A 146 18.05 -1.76 -9.42
C ILE A 146 18.60 -2.43 -8.16
N SER A 147 19.90 -2.27 -7.90
CA SER A 147 20.54 -2.76 -6.68
C SER A 147 21.28 -1.60 -6.01
N ASP A 148 20.49 -0.67 -5.47
CA ASP A 148 20.97 0.51 -4.75
C ASP A 148 20.06 0.73 -3.54
N THR A 149 20.64 0.85 -2.35
CA THR A 149 19.93 1.14 -1.09
C THR A 149 19.24 2.51 -1.06
N ALA A 150 19.33 3.30 -2.13
CA ALA A 150 18.54 4.49 -2.35
C ALA A 150 17.03 4.22 -2.27
N SER A 151 16.28 5.26 -1.91
CA SER A 151 14.83 5.23 -1.85
C SER A 151 14.21 5.73 -3.16
N TYR A 152 12.90 5.52 -3.36
CA TYR A 152 12.15 6.00 -4.53
C TYR A 152 12.59 5.32 -5.82
N SER A 153 12.40 4.01 -5.87
CA SER A 153 12.89 3.17 -6.97
C SER A 153 11.77 2.45 -7.69
N GLY A 154 11.93 2.36 -9.01
CA GLY A 154 11.02 1.72 -9.96
C GLY A 154 11.41 2.08 -11.40
N LEU A 155 10.55 1.76 -12.37
CA LEU A 155 10.63 2.34 -13.70
C LEU A 155 10.62 3.88 -13.57
N PHE A 156 9.68 4.39 -12.78
CA PHE A 156 9.65 5.76 -12.30
C PHE A 156 10.10 5.84 -10.83
N GLY A 157 10.94 6.81 -10.49
CA GLY A 157 11.31 7.02 -9.08
C GLY A 157 10.25 7.85 -8.37
N TYR A 158 9.87 8.97 -8.99
CA TYR A 158 8.86 9.89 -8.50
C TYR A 158 8.01 10.50 -9.63
N THR A 159 6.69 10.47 -9.46
CA THR A 159 5.73 11.11 -10.38
C THR A 159 4.86 12.13 -9.66
N LEU A 160 4.45 13.18 -10.38
CA LEU A 160 3.54 14.20 -9.89
C LEU A 160 2.62 14.69 -11.01
N GLY A 161 1.31 14.47 -10.88
CA GLY A 161 0.36 14.90 -11.91
C GLY A 161 0.45 14.09 -13.22
N ALA A 162 1.05 12.90 -13.19
CA ALA A 162 1.30 12.09 -14.38
C ALA A 162 0.12 11.17 -14.71
N HIS A 163 0.13 10.63 -15.93
CA HIS A 163 -0.76 9.54 -16.34
C HIS A 163 0.10 8.38 -16.88
N ILE A 164 0.04 7.22 -16.23
CA ILE A 164 0.80 6.03 -16.62
C ILE A 164 -0.20 4.93 -16.96
N SER A 165 -0.16 4.42 -18.18
CA SER A 165 -1.10 3.40 -18.61
C SER A 165 -0.46 2.28 -19.42
N ASN A 166 -1.08 1.09 -19.38
CA ASN A 166 -0.74 -0.05 -20.25
C ASN A 166 0.73 -0.50 -20.17
N VAL A 167 1.39 -0.30 -19.02
CA VAL A 167 2.77 -0.74 -18.79
C VAL A 167 2.79 -2.21 -18.39
N VAL A 168 3.61 -3.03 -19.07
CA VAL A 168 3.83 -4.44 -18.73
C VAL A 168 5.30 -4.65 -18.38
N LEU A 169 5.59 -4.94 -17.12
CA LEU A 169 6.96 -5.21 -16.64
C LEU A 169 7.21 -6.70 -16.49
N LYS A 170 8.35 -7.20 -16.98
CA LYS A 170 8.76 -8.60 -16.80
C LYS A 170 10.17 -8.72 -16.25
N ASN A 171 10.41 -9.71 -15.40
CA ASN A 171 11.75 -10.01 -14.86
C ASN A 171 12.38 -8.77 -14.19
N VAL A 172 11.71 -8.25 -13.17
CA VAL A 172 12.17 -7.08 -12.42
C VAL A 172 12.91 -7.54 -11.17
N TYR A 173 14.12 -7.02 -10.93
CA TYR A 173 14.94 -7.33 -9.77
C TYR A 173 15.31 -6.05 -9.04
N MET A 174 14.79 -5.87 -7.83
CA MET A 174 15.01 -4.67 -7.03
C MET A 174 15.49 -5.03 -5.63
N SER A 175 16.61 -4.46 -5.20
CA SER A 175 17.08 -4.47 -3.83
C SER A 175 17.38 -3.03 -3.41
N VAL A 176 16.42 -2.40 -2.71
CA VAL A 176 16.38 -0.94 -2.53
C VAL A 176 16.07 -0.51 -1.09
N GLY A 177 16.12 0.79 -0.83
CA GLY A 177 15.75 1.40 0.46
C GLY A 177 14.24 1.46 0.67
N ALA A 178 13.72 2.65 0.99
CA ALA A 178 12.29 2.88 1.13
C ALA A 178 11.63 3.24 -0.22
N TYR A 179 10.30 3.11 -0.33
CA TYR A 179 9.52 3.48 -1.51
C TYR A 179 9.94 2.69 -2.75
N ALA A 180 9.65 1.39 -2.74
CA ALA A 180 9.96 0.47 -3.83
C ALA A 180 8.69 0.06 -4.56
N GLY A 181 8.66 0.19 -5.88
CA GLY A 181 7.61 -0.37 -6.73
C GLY A 181 8.10 -0.53 -8.16
N SER A 182 7.76 -1.65 -8.81
CA SER A 182 8.26 -1.92 -10.17
C SER A 182 7.87 -0.82 -11.17
N VAL A 183 6.64 -0.31 -11.11
CA VAL A 183 6.20 0.84 -11.91
C VAL A 183 6.71 2.12 -11.30
N ALA A 184 6.48 2.35 -10.00
CA ALA A 184 6.90 3.59 -9.37
C ALA A 184 7.32 3.46 -7.90
N GLY A 185 8.37 4.18 -7.52
CA GLY A 185 8.74 4.32 -6.10
C GLY A 185 7.70 5.12 -5.32
N LYS A 186 7.43 6.35 -5.75
CA LYS A 186 6.35 7.19 -5.21
C LYS A 186 5.56 7.90 -6.30
N VAL A 187 4.25 7.95 -6.14
CA VAL A 187 3.35 8.69 -7.02
C VAL A 187 2.48 9.66 -6.21
N ASP A 188 2.26 10.84 -6.76
CA ASP A 188 1.39 11.87 -6.16
C ASP A 188 0.51 12.48 -7.25
N SER A 189 -0.79 12.61 -6.98
CA SER A 189 -1.76 13.17 -7.93
C SER A 189 -1.67 12.54 -9.32
N THR A 190 -1.32 11.25 -9.37
CA THR A 190 -1.02 10.51 -10.59
C THR A 190 -2.15 9.51 -10.85
N THR A 191 -2.40 9.20 -12.12
CA THR A 191 -3.30 8.11 -12.52
C THR A 191 -2.47 6.95 -13.06
N ILE A 192 -2.70 5.74 -12.56
CA ILE A 192 -2.10 4.49 -13.04
C ILE A 192 -3.20 3.55 -13.51
N GLU A 193 -3.18 3.14 -14.79
CA GLU A 193 -4.24 2.30 -15.37
C GLU A 193 -3.65 1.11 -16.13
N ASN A 194 -4.25 -0.07 -16.00
CA ASN A 194 -3.93 -1.24 -16.82
C ASN A 194 -2.43 -1.64 -16.79
N CYS A 195 -1.78 -1.46 -15.64
CA CYS A 195 -0.37 -1.76 -15.46
C CYS A 195 -0.20 -3.13 -14.79
N THR A 196 0.71 -3.94 -15.33
CA THR A 196 0.94 -5.31 -14.84
C THR A 196 2.42 -5.61 -14.67
N PHE A 197 2.72 -6.54 -13.77
CA PHE A 197 4.07 -7.08 -13.63
C PHE A 197 4.09 -8.60 -13.51
N GLU A 198 5.10 -9.23 -14.08
CA GLU A 198 5.31 -10.68 -14.05
C GLU A 198 6.75 -11.00 -13.65
N ASN A 199 6.91 -12.00 -12.79
CA ASN A 199 8.21 -12.49 -12.32
C ASN A 199 9.08 -11.36 -11.74
N VAL A 200 8.54 -10.64 -10.76
CA VAL A 200 9.29 -9.62 -10.01
C VAL A 200 9.90 -10.22 -8.74
N GLU A 201 11.08 -9.73 -8.38
CA GLU A 201 11.73 -9.98 -7.11
C GLU A 201 12.13 -8.63 -6.51
N ILE A 202 11.33 -8.16 -5.55
CA ILE A 202 11.52 -6.85 -4.93
C ILE A 202 11.81 -7.04 -3.45
N SER A 203 12.92 -6.48 -2.99
CA SER A 203 13.31 -6.38 -1.59
C SER A 203 13.55 -4.91 -1.23
N GLY A 204 12.87 -4.43 -0.17
CA GLY A 204 13.01 -3.05 0.30
C GLY A 204 12.82 -2.90 1.81
N ALA A 205 13.15 -1.74 2.36
CA ALA A 205 13.07 -1.50 3.82
C ALA A 205 11.67 -1.06 4.28
N ASP A 206 11.08 -0.04 3.66
CA ASP A 206 9.80 0.55 4.05
C ASP A 206 8.99 0.98 2.83
N ARG A 207 7.66 0.88 2.90
CA ARG A 207 6.72 1.23 1.83
C ARG A 207 7.11 0.54 0.52
N VAL A 208 7.02 -0.78 0.56
CA VAL A 208 7.34 -1.67 -0.55
C VAL A 208 6.03 -2.15 -1.16
N GLY A 209 5.83 -1.88 -2.45
CA GLY A 209 4.76 -2.43 -3.27
C GLY A 209 5.34 -3.20 -4.44
N GLY A 210 4.64 -4.20 -4.95
CA GLY A 210 5.04 -4.80 -6.23
C GLY A 210 4.92 -3.81 -7.40
N LEU A 211 3.87 -2.98 -7.39
CA LEU A 211 3.58 -1.96 -8.40
C LEU A 211 4.09 -0.58 -7.96
N VAL A 212 3.67 -0.13 -6.77
CA VAL A 212 3.93 1.23 -6.25
C VAL A 212 4.35 1.19 -4.79
N GLY A 213 5.47 1.85 -4.45
CA GLY A 213 5.91 1.94 -3.06
C GLY A 213 4.98 2.80 -2.20
N ALA A 214 4.74 4.05 -2.62
CA ALA A 214 3.76 4.93 -1.99
C ALA A 214 2.92 5.73 -3.00
N ALA A 215 1.63 5.84 -2.75
CA ALA A 215 0.66 6.59 -3.54
C ALA A 215 -0.02 7.66 -2.68
N ALA A 216 -0.14 8.89 -3.20
CA ALA A 216 -0.87 9.97 -2.55
C ALA A 216 -1.84 10.63 -3.56
N HIS A 217 -3.11 10.80 -3.18
CA HIS A 217 -4.13 11.43 -4.03
C HIS A 217 -4.21 10.81 -5.43
N THR A 218 -4.06 9.47 -5.51
CA THR A 218 -3.78 8.75 -6.75
C THR A 218 -4.94 7.83 -7.09
N LYS A 219 -5.23 7.70 -8.38
CA LYS A 219 -6.14 6.67 -8.92
C LYS A 219 -5.32 5.53 -9.48
N ILE A 220 -5.56 4.31 -9.00
CA ILE A 220 -4.94 3.07 -9.50
C ILE A 220 -6.06 2.14 -9.94
N VAL A 221 -6.08 1.71 -11.20
CA VAL A 221 -7.15 0.87 -11.74
C VAL A 221 -6.65 -0.22 -12.69
N GLY A 222 -7.22 -1.42 -12.59
CA GLY A 222 -6.96 -2.51 -13.53
C GLY A 222 -5.52 -3.03 -13.43
N VAL A 223 -5.02 -3.23 -12.22
CA VAL A 223 -3.63 -3.58 -11.97
C VAL A 223 -3.48 -5.00 -11.46
N SER A 224 -2.43 -5.68 -11.90
CA SER A 224 -2.15 -7.03 -11.42
C SER A 224 -0.65 -7.32 -11.37
N GLY A 225 -0.28 -8.32 -10.58
CA GLY A 225 1.13 -8.59 -10.34
C GLY A 225 1.43 -10.00 -9.87
N ALA A 226 2.52 -10.59 -10.37
CA ALA A 226 3.04 -11.88 -9.91
C ALA A 226 4.55 -11.81 -9.65
N GLY A 227 5.00 -12.48 -8.58
CA GLY A 227 6.39 -12.52 -8.16
C GLY A 227 6.56 -12.63 -6.65
N THR A 228 7.62 -12.04 -6.13
CA THR A 228 7.97 -12.01 -4.71
C THR A 228 8.23 -10.57 -4.28
N VAL A 229 7.52 -10.12 -3.24
CA VAL A 229 7.64 -8.77 -2.67
C VAL A 229 7.97 -8.89 -1.19
N GLN A 230 9.12 -8.35 -0.80
CA GLN A 230 9.67 -8.47 0.55
C GLN A 230 10.01 -7.10 1.11
N GLY A 231 9.65 -6.85 2.37
CA GLY A 231 10.19 -5.69 3.08
C GLY A 231 9.98 -5.67 4.59
N SER A 232 10.55 -4.68 5.27
CA SER A 232 10.57 -4.69 6.74
C SER A 232 9.33 -4.05 7.37
N SER A 233 8.95 -2.85 6.94
CA SER A 233 7.96 -2.01 7.62
C SER A 233 6.56 -2.10 7.00
N ILE A 234 6.23 -1.27 5.99
CA ILE A 234 4.94 -1.32 5.29
C ILE A 234 5.11 -2.02 3.95
N VAL A 235 4.44 -3.16 3.76
CA VAL A 235 4.57 -3.99 2.55
C VAL A 235 3.19 -4.32 1.99
N GLY A 236 3.01 -4.11 0.70
CA GLY A 236 1.84 -4.54 -0.06
C GLY A 236 2.25 -5.34 -1.29
N GLY A 237 1.47 -6.34 -1.71
CA GLY A 237 1.78 -7.06 -2.95
C GLY A 237 1.70 -6.18 -4.19
N LEU A 238 0.81 -5.18 -4.20
CA LEU A 238 0.75 -4.17 -5.28
C LEU A 238 1.16 -2.78 -4.77
N VAL A 239 0.58 -2.30 -3.68
CA VAL A 239 0.83 -0.94 -3.17
C VAL A 239 1.31 -0.98 -1.73
N GLY A 240 2.49 -0.45 -1.44
CA GLY A 240 2.99 -0.41 -0.06
C GLY A 240 2.11 0.46 0.83
N PHE A 241 2.06 1.76 0.53
CA PHE A 241 1.23 2.72 1.25
C PHE A 241 0.39 3.57 0.29
N ALA A 242 -0.87 3.79 0.64
CA ALA A 242 -1.75 4.71 -0.06
C ALA A 242 -2.36 5.74 0.90
N GLN A 243 -2.39 6.99 0.47
CA GLN A 243 -3.03 8.08 1.16
C GLN A 243 -3.97 8.83 0.22
N ASP A 244 -5.27 8.78 0.51
CA ASP A 244 -6.32 9.39 -0.31
C ASP A 244 -6.32 8.90 -1.78
N GLY A 245 -7.49 8.97 -2.45
CA GLY A 245 -7.67 8.45 -3.81
C GLY A 245 -8.32 7.06 -3.86
N SER A 246 -8.08 6.31 -4.93
CA SER A 246 -8.76 5.04 -5.18
C SER A 246 -7.85 3.94 -5.73
N ILE A 247 -8.12 2.70 -5.31
CA ILE A 247 -7.52 1.49 -5.86
C ILE A 247 -8.65 0.54 -6.25
N THR A 248 -8.84 0.32 -7.55
CA THR A 248 -9.94 -0.49 -8.06
C THR A 248 -9.44 -1.57 -9.02
N ASP A 249 -10.10 -2.73 -9.03
CA ASP A 249 -9.77 -3.85 -9.93
C ASP A 249 -8.30 -4.26 -9.82
N ALA A 250 -7.91 -4.65 -8.60
CA ALA A 250 -6.53 -4.88 -8.21
C ALA A 250 -6.33 -6.35 -7.83
N SER A 251 -5.44 -7.07 -8.51
CA SER A 251 -5.20 -8.50 -8.27
C SER A 251 -3.74 -8.81 -7.96
N ASN A 252 -3.46 -9.22 -6.72
CA ASN A 252 -2.14 -9.71 -6.33
C ASN A 252 -2.04 -11.23 -6.48
N ASN A 253 -1.06 -11.70 -7.23
CA ASN A 253 -0.63 -13.09 -7.34
C ASN A 253 0.80 -13.30 -6.81
N SER A 254 1.38 -12.27 -6.17
CA SER A 254 2.74 -12.31 -5.64
C SER A 254 2.77 -12.83 -4.21
N SER A 255 3.82 -13.57 -3.84
CA SER A 255 4.12 -13.85 -2.44
C SER A 255 4.59 -12.56 -1.75
N VAL A 256 4.00 -12.22 -0.61
CA VAL A 256 4.29 -11.00 0.14
C VAL A 256 4.84 -11.35 1.51
N THR A 257 5.98 -10.79 1.89
CA THR A 257 6.59 -11.03 3.21
C THR A 257 7.06 -9.74 3.87
N GLY A 258 6.77 -9.58 5.15
CA GLY A 258 7.37 -8.48 5.92
C GLY A 258 7.19 -8.55 7.44
N THR A 259 7.76 -7.58 8.18
CA THR A 259 7.91 -7.73 9.65
C THR A 259 7.00 -6.84 10.50
N SER A 260 6.36 -5.82 9.90
CA SER A 260 5.45 -4.91 10.59
C SER A 260 4.05 -4.93 10.00
N THR A 261 3.79 -4.25 8.89
CA THR A 261 2.45 -4.08 8.32
C THR A 261 2.45 -4.68 6.93
N VAL A 262 1.78 -5.82 6.76
CA VAL A 262 1.87 -6.65 5.54
C VAL A 262 0.48 -6.95 4.99
N GLY A 263 0.15 -6.36 3.84
CA GLY A 263 -1.07 -6.61 3.11
C GLY A 263 -0.82 -7.37 1.80
N GLY A 264 -1.69 -8.30 1.43
CA GLY A 264 -1.52 -8.98 0.13
C GLY A 264 -1.73 -8.06 -1.07
N VAL A 265 -2.60 -7.06 -1.00
CA VAL A 265 -2.77 -6.05 -2.06
C VAL A 265 -2.16 -4.72 -1.64
N VAL A 266 -2.59 -4.19 -0.50
CA VAL A 266 -2.18 -2.88 0.02
C VAL A 266 -1.62 -3.02 1.43
N GLY A 267 -0.42 -2.53 1.72
CA GLY A 267 0.12 -2.58 3.08
C GLY A 267 -0.72 -1.72 4.04
N SER A 268 -0.83 -0.44 3.75
CA SER A 268 -1.65 0.50 4.53
C SER A 268 -2.36 1.50 3.63
N PHE A 269 -3.63 1.76 3.94
CA PHE A 269 -4.44 2.78 3.29
C PHE A 269 -5.05 3.70 4.34
N ALA A 270 -4.78 5.00 4.21
CA ALA A 270 -5.34 6.03 5.08
C ALA A 270 -5.98 7.14 4.25
N SER A 271 -7.15 7.61 4.69
CA SER A 271 -7.83 8.74 4.08
C SER A 271 -8.12 9.78 5.16
N VAL A 272 -7.83 11.04 4.84
CA VAL A 272 -8.20 12.19 5.68
C VAL A 272 -9.44 12.90 5.12
N SER A 273 -9.76 12.66 3.86
CA SER A 273 -10.89 13.24 3.13
C SER A 273 -12.20 12.46 3.29
N SER A 274 -12.15 11.25 3.87
CA SER A 274 -13.25 10.26 3.90
C SER A 274 -13.73 9.76 2.52
N GLU A 275 -13.01 10.09 1.45
CA GLU A 275 -13.31 9.68 0.07
C GLU A 275 -12.47 8.47 -0.39
N GLY A 276 -11.43 8.11 0.37
CA GLY A 276 -10.58 6.96 0.06
C GLY A 276 -11.35 5.65 -0.09
N VAL A 277 -11.18 4.98 -1.23
CA VAL A 277 -11.88 3.74 -1.56
C VAL A 277 -10.94 2.70 -2.17
N ILE A 278 -11.06 1.47 -1.69
CA ILE A 278 -10.50 0.28 -2.33
C ILE A 278 -11.69 -0.60 -2.73
N SER A 279 -11.76 -1.01 -3.99
CA SER A 279 -12.81 -1.93 -4.44
C SER A 279 -12.30 -2.98 -5.42
N SER A 280 -12.96 -4.14 -5.47
CA SER A 280 -12.55 -5.24 -6.35
C SER A 280 -11.07 -5.63 -6.17
N ALA A 281 -10.62 -5.70 -4.91
CA ALA A 281 -9.25 -6.04 -4.56
C ALA A 281 -9.14 -7.50 -4.13
N PHE A 282 -8.33 -8.27 -4.85
CA PHE A 282 -8.20 -9.71 -4.67
C PHE A 282 -6.75 -10.12 -4.44
N ASN A 283 -6.53 -10.92 -3.40
CA ASN A 283 -5.25 -11.54 -3.14
C ASN A 283 -5.30 -13.05 -3.36
N HIS A 284 -4.41 -13.55 -4.21
CA HIS A 284 -4.17 -14.99 -4.45
C HIS A 284 -2.82 -15.45 -3.92
N GLY A 285 -1.87 -14.53 -3.72
CA GLY A 285 -0.53 -14.85 -3.23
C GLY A 285 -0.49 -15.09 -1.72
N ALA A 286 0.51 -15.85 -1.27
CA ALA A 286 0.72 -16.05 0.17
C ALA A 286 1.17 -14.75 0.84
N VAL A 287 0.64 -14.46 2.03
CA VAL A 287 1.01 -13.29 2.84
C VAL A 287 1.61 -13.78 4.15
N VAL A 288 2.85 -13.37 4.44
CA VAL A 288 3.56 -13.74 5.67
C VAL A 288 4.03 -12.48 6.39
N GLY A 289 3.74 -12.36 7.69
CA GLY A 289 4.39 -11.32 8.48
C GLY A 289 4.34 -11.51 9.98
N SER A 290 4.74 -10.48 10.73
CA SER A 290 5.01 -10.62 12.17
C SER A 290 4.26 -9.67 13.09
N LYS A 291 3.46 -8.71 12.60
CA LYS A 291 2.70 -7.76 13.45
C LYS A 291 1.29 -7.49 12.94
N ASP A 292 1.08 -6.70 11.91
CA ASP A 292 -0.26 -6.47 11.34
C ASP A 292 -0.29 -7.13 9.97
N VAL A 293 -1.03 -8.24 9.84
CA VAL A 293 -1.00 -9.09 8.63
C VAL A 293 -2.42 -9.29 8.09
N GLY A 294 -2.69 -8.72 6.91
CA GLY A 294 -3.99 -8.79 6.24
C GLY A 294 -3.87 -9.44 4.86
N GLY A 295 -4.77 -10.36 4.51
CA GLY A 295 -4.73 -10.97 3.17
C GLY A 295 -4.93 -9.98 2.03
N VAL A 296 -5.69 -8.90 2.22
CA VAL A 296 -5.81 -7.81 1.23
C VAL A 296 -5.16 -6.54 1.74
N ILE A 297 -5.49 -6.12 2.96
CA ILE A 297 -4.97 -4.88 3.55
C ILE A 297 -4.59 -5.06 5.02
N ALA A 298 -3.41 -4.63 5.44
CA ALA A 298 -3.07 -4.72 6.87
C ALA A 298 -3.71 -3.58 7.68
N SER A 299 -3.62 -2.32 7.23
CA SER A 299 -4.17 -1.18 7.96
C SER A 299 -5.08 -0.33 7.09
N LEU A 300 -6.37 -0.28 7.42
CA LEU A 300 -7.39 0.57 6.80
C LEU A 300 -7.85 1.65 7.80
N SER A 301 -7.79 2.92 7.41
CA SER A 301 -8.18 4.06 8.25
C SER A 301 -8.98 5.09 7.46
N GLY A 302 -10.16 5.49 7.97
CA GLY A 302 -10.96 6.57 7.37
C GLY A 302 -11.44 6.31 5.95
N SER A 303 -11.52 5.04 5.54
CA SER A 303 -11.64 4.64 4.14
C SER A 303 -12.65 3.50 3.95
N LYS A 304 -13.03 3.27 2.70
CA LYS A 304 -13.93 2.19 2.30
C LYS A 304 -13.15 1.02 1.70
N LEU A 305 -13.53 -0.20 2.07
CA LEU A 305 -13.13 -1.43 1.37
C LEU A 305 -14.40 -2.14 0.92
N GLU A 306 -14.55 -2.36 -0.38
CA GLU A 306 -15.77 -2.92 -0.96
C GLU A 306 -15.44 -4.06 -1.93
N LYS A 307 -16.31 -5.07 -2.00
CA LYS A 307 -16.25 -6.13 -3.02
C LYS A 307 -14.89 -6.79 -3.18
N SER A 308 -14.27 -7.13 -2.06
CA SER A 308 -12.86 -7.54 -2.01
C SER A 308 -12.70 -8.83 -1.23
N GLY A 309 -11.64 -9.59 -1.51
CA GLY A 309 -11.44 -10.82 -0.77
C GLY A 309 -10.12 -11.51 -0.98
N ASN A 310 -9.95 -12.57 -0.19
CA ASN A 310 -8.68 -13.27 -0.07
C ASN A 310 -8.82 -14.76 -0.37
N TYR A 311 -7.99 -15.21 -1.31
CA TYR A 311 -7.78 -16.59 -1.73
C TYR A 311 -6.41 -17.13 -1.29
N GLY A 312 -5.43 -16.26 -1.02
CA GLY A 312 -4.08 -16.63 -0.61
C GLY A 312 -3.94 -16.87 0.90
N THR A 313 -3.08 -17.81 1.31
CA THR A 313 -2.87 -18.09 2.75
C THR A 313 -2.31 -16.87 3.48
N VAL A 314 -2.80 -16.61 4.69
CA VAL A 314 -2.30 -15.54 5.57
C VAL A 314 -1.62 -16.16 6.77
N THR A 315 -0.34 -15.84 7.01
CA THR A 315 0.42 -16.35 8.16
C THR A 315 1.04 -15.21 8.95
N ALA A 316 0.65 -15.07 10.21
CA ALA A 316 1.38 -14.30 11.19
C ALA A 316 2.30 -15.23 12.01
N ASP A 317 3.60 -14.97 11.96
CA ASP A 317 4.60 -15.72 12.71
C ASP A 317 4.53 -15.45 14.23
N ASP A 318 5.45 -16.05 14.98
CA ASP A 318 5.55 -15.94 16.44
C ASP A 318 6.52 -14.86 16.93
N ASN A 319 7.09 -14.05 16.01
CA ASN A 319 8.10 -13.05 16.36
C ASN A 319 7.50 -11.88 17.16
N LYS A 320 6.29 -11.42 16.83
CA LYS A 320 5.60 -10.35 17.59
C LYS A 320 4.11 -10.63 17.77
N MET A 321 3.54 -9.93 18.74
CA MET A 321 2.11 -9.90 19.04
C MET A 321 1.36 -9.23 17.89
N SER A 322 0.57 -10.02 17.16
CA SER A 322 0.02 -9.61 15.86
C SER A 322 -1.49 -9.34 15.83
N ASN A 323 -1.97 -8.39 15.02
CA ASN A 323 -3.34 -8.38 14.53
C ASN A 323 -3.39 -9.07 13.18
N VAL A 324 -4.26 -10.06 13.02
CA VAL A 324 -4.30 -10.91 11.83
C VAL A 324 -5.72 -10.98 11.29
N GLY A 325 -5.88 -10.66 10.02
CA GLY A 325 -7.16 -10.81 9.33
C GLY A 325 -6.97 -11.55 8.02
N GLY A 326 -7.88 -12.48 7.70
CA GLY A 326 -7.87 -13.08 6.36
C GLY A 326 -8.01 -12.05 5.24
N VAL A 327 -8.62 -10.90 5.51
CA VAL A 327 -8.64 -9.76 4.57
C VAL A 327 -8.01 -8.52 5.18
N VAL A 328 -8.47 -8.10 6.36
CA VAL A 328 -8.06 -6.84 7.00
C VAL A 328 -7.45 -7.08 8.37
N ALA A 329 -6.18 -6.72 8.63
CA ALA A 329 -5.67 -6.85 10.00
C ALA A 329 -6.31 -5.83 10.95
N VAL A 330 -6.35 -4.56 10.58
CA VAL A 330 -6.95 -3.48 11.39
C VAL A 330 -7.76 -2.54 10.51
N ALA A 331 -9.03 -2.36 10.86
CA ALA A 331 -9.90 -1.32 10.33
C ALA A 331 -10.20 -0.29 11.43
N SER A 332 -10.02 1.00 11.13
CA SER A 332 -10.10 2.06 12.13
C SER A 332 -10.71 3.37 11.59
N ASN A 333 -10.99 4.32 12.50
CA ASN A 333 -11.33 5.70 12.16
C ASN A 333 -12.52 5.84 11.20
N LYS A 334 -13.66 5.23 11.51
CA LYS A 334 -14.88 5.26 10.68
C LYS A 334 -14.68 4.61 9.31
N SER A 335 -13.84 3.59 9.23
CA SER A 335 -13.74 2.79 8.01
C SER A 335 -15.04 2.02 7.78
N VAL A 336 -15.35 1.78 6.50
CA VAL A 336 -16.54 1.02 6.08
C VAL A 336 -16.09 -0.17 5.25
N LEU A 337 -16.49 -1.37 5.65
CA LEU A 337 -16.20 -2.61 4.97
C LEU A 337 -17.52 -3.21 4.51
N ASN A 338 -17.64 -3.50 3.21
CA ASN A 338 -18.85 -4.10 2.68
C ASN A 338 -18.55 -5.15 1.60
N GLU A 339 -19.24 -6.28 1.67
CA GLU A 339 -19.10 -7.38 0.69
C GLU A 339 -17.67 -7.92 0.64
N ILE A 340 -17.18 -8.37 1.80
CA ILE A 340 -15.80 -8.83 1.97
C ILE A 340 -15.75 -10.31 2.35
N PHE A 341 -14.81 -11.04 1.75
CA PHE A 341 -14.71 -12.47 2.01
C PHE A 341 -13.30 -13.01 2.18
N ASN A 342 -13.20 -14.08 2.95
CA ASN A 342 -12.00 -14.90 3.03
C ASN A 342 -12.35 -16.37 2.79
N VAL A 343 -11.61 -17.01 1.89
CA VAL A 343 -11.69 -18.47 1.67
C VAL A 343 -10.40 -19.19 2.06
N ALA A 344 -9.33 -18.45 2.34
CA ALA A 344 -8.02 -19.02 2.61
C ALA A 344 -7.78 -19.26 4.10
N THR A 345 -6.84 -20.14 4.41
CA THR A 345 -6.41 -20.35 5.81
C THR A 345 -5.71 -19.11 6.36
N VAL A 346 -6.09 -18.72 7.57
CA VAL A 346 -5.46 -17.69 8.39
C VAL A 346 -4.74 -18.39 9.54
N THR A 347 -3.41 -18.28 9.62
CA THR A 347 -2.61 -18.87 10.69
C THR A 347 -2.01 -17.78 11.56
N ALA A 348 -2.37 -17.77 12.85
CA ALA A 348 -1.84 -16.83 13.83
C ALA A 348 -1.07 -17.55 14.93
N LYS A 349 0.27 -17.50 14.90
CA LYS A 349 1.10 -18.21 15.89
C LYS A 349 1.25 -17.44 17.20
N LYS A 350 1.22 -16.10 17.14
CA LYS A 350 1.28 -15.21 18.30
C LYS A 350 0.49 -13.92 18.04
N ALA A 351 -0.82 -13.96 18.23
CA ALA A 351 -1.68 -12.81 17.93
C ALA A 351 -2.32 -12.16 19.16
N MET A 352 -2.47 -10.84 19.09
CA MET A 352 -3.39 -10.04 19.90
C MET A 352 -4.83 -10.23 19.48
N ALA A 353 -5.07 -10.41 18.17
CA ALA A 353 -6.38 -10.60 17.58
C ALA A 353 -6.25 -11.37 16.27
N ALA A 354 -7.12 -12.33 16.04
CA ALA A 354 -7.18 -13.07 14.78
C ALA A 354 -8.63 -13.17 14.30
N GLY A 355 -8.92 -12.73 13.08
CA GLY A 355 -10.22 -12.88 12.46
C GLY A 355 -10.11 -13.58 11.10
N GLY A 356 -11.10 -14.41 10.77
CA GLY A 356 -11.18 -14.98 9.43
C GLY A 356 -11.33 -13.92 8.35
N VAL A 357 -11.95 -12.77 8.65
CA VAL A 357 -11.99 -11.62 7.74
C VAL A 357 -11.23 -10.42 8.29
N VAL A 358 -11.56 -9.98 9.52
CA VAL A 358 -10.99 -8.77 10.14
C VAL A 358 -10.31 -9.10 11.46
N GLY A 359 -9.03 -8.76 11.63
CA GLY A 359 -8.35 -8.93 12.91
C GLY A 359 -8.95 -8.05 14.00
N SER A 360 -8.95 -6.73 13.78
CA SER A 360 -9.52 -5.75 14.70
C SER A 360 -10.36 -4.69 13.98
N LEU A 361 -11.60 -4.53 14.42
CA LEU A 361 -12.56 -3.53 13.93
C LEU A 361 -12.75 -2.45 15.00
N LYS A 362 -12.29 -1.22 14.72
CA LYS A 362 -12.25 -0.11 15.68
C LYS A 362 -12.99 1.12 15.16
N TYR A 363 -14.01 1.59 15.87
CA TYR A 363 -14.85 2.71 15.43
C TYR A 363 -15.26 2.60 13.96
N SER A 364 -15.61 1.40 13.48
CA SER A 364 -15.77 1.11 12.05
C SER A 364 -16.96 0.19 11.80
N THR A 365 -17.52 0.25 10.59
CA THR A 365 -18.69 -0.53 10.19
C THR A 365 -18.27 -1.65 9.25
N ALA A 366 -18.65 -2.89 9.56
CA ALA A 366 -18.50 -4.04 8.68
C ALA A 366 -19.87 -4.65 8.38
N THR A 367 -20.20 -4.78 7.10
CA THR A 367 -21.45 -5.38 6.64
C THR A 367 -21.18 -6.39 5.55
N ASN A 368 -22.01 -7.44 5.45
CA ASN A 368 -21.90 -8.42 4.38
C ASN A 368 -20.50 -9.05 4.33
N MET A 369 -20.14 -9.78 5.37
CA MET A 369 -18.83 -10.43 5.49
C MET A 369 -19.00 -11.95 5.53
N PHE A 370 -18.16 -12.70 4.83
CA PHE A 370 -18.10 -14.15 5.06
C PHE A 370 -16.70 -14.71 5.16
N ASN A 371 -16.56 -15.74 5.99
CA ASN A 371 -15.36 -16.54 6.10
C ASN A 371 -15.72 -18.02 5.91
N ILE A 372 -15.04 -18.69 4.97
CA ILE A 372 -15.07 -20.16 4.88
C ILE A 372 -13.68 -20.79 5.10
N GLY A 373 -12.64 -19.95 5.19
CA GLY A 373 -11.27 -20.40 5.48
C GLY A 373 -11.07 -20.75 6.95
N GLU A 374 -10.21 -21.72 7.24
CA GLU A 374 -9.84 -22.06 8.63
C GLU A 374 -9.06 -20.89 9.27
N VAL A 375 -9.40 -20.54 10.51
CA VAL A 375 -8.63 -19.62 11.34
C VAL A 375 -7.85 -20.44 12.36
N ALA A 376 -6.59 -20.75 12.09
CA ALA A 376 -5.75 -21.63 12.88
C ALA A 376 -4.75 -20.89 13.78
N GLY A 377 -4.23 -21.61 14.78
CA GLY A 377 -3.17 -21.15 15.67
C GLY A 377 -3.66 -20.86 17.09
N SER A 378 -2.88 -20.09 17.84
CA SER A 378 -3.14 -19.80 19.25
C SER A 378 -3.02 -18.30 19.50
N VAL A 379 -4.02 -17.75 20.20
CA VAL A 379 -4.19 -16.30 20.35
C VAL A 379 -4.34 -15.99 21.83
N TYR A 380 -3.72 -14.91 22.29
CA TYR A 380 -3.81 -14.49 23.68
C TYR A 380 -5.19 -13.89 23.98
N GLY A 381 -5.84 -14.35 25.05
CA GLY A 381 -6.95 -13.64 25.67
C GLY A 381 -8.29 -13.69 24.92
N LYS A 382 -8.59 -14.82 24.26
CA LYS A 382 -9.92 -15.12 23.65
C LYS A 382 -10.28 -14.23 22.43
N THR A 383 -9.29 -13.79 21.65
CA THR A 383 -9.48 -12.80 20.57
C THR A 383 -9.43 -13.40 19.16
N MET A 384 -9.70 -14.71 19.06
CA MET A 384 -9.85 -15.43 17.81
C MET A 384 -11.33 -15.48 17.42
N GLY A 385 -11.68 -14.99 16.23
CA GLY A 385 -13.04 -14.96 15.72
C GLY A 385 -13.16 -15.47 14.28
N GLY A 386 -14.28 -16.10 13.95
CA GLY A 386 -14.55 -16.58 12.59
C GLY A 386 -14.64 -15.45 11.56
N ILE A 387 -15.22 -14.31 11.93
CA ILE A 387 -15.28 -13.10 11.11
C ILE A 387 -14.34 -12.04 11.66
N VAL A 388 -14.53 -11.64 12.92
CA VAL A 388 -13.77 -10.56 13.54
C VAL A 388 -13.05 -11.04 14.79
N GLY A 389 -11.74 -10.79 14.92
CA GLY A 389 -11.00 -11.09 16.14
C GLY A 389 -11.48 -10.24 17.32
N ILE A 390 -11.40 -8.91 17.18
CA ILE A 390 -11.87 -7.95 18.20
C ILE A 390 -12.72 -6.86 17.57
N VAL A 391 -13.88 -6.58 18.18
CA VAL A 391 -14.69 -5.40 17.92
C VAL A 391 -14.55 -4.42 19.09
N ASP A 392 -14.09 -3.21 18.81
CA ASP A 392 -13.79 -2.18 19.80
C ASP A 392 -14.25 -0.78 19.36
N GLY A 393 -14.48 0.12 20.31
CA GLY A 393 -15.07 1.44 20.10
C GLY A 393 -16.60 1.43 20.08
N SER A 394 -17.20 2.48 20.67
CA SER A 394 -18.66 2.62 20.86
C SER A 394 -19.47 2.54 19.57
N ASP A 395 -18.87 2.98 18.46
CA ASP A 395 -19.56 3.14 17.18
C ASP A 395 -19.25 2.00 16.19
N SER A 396 -18.53 0.96 16.62
CA SER A 396 -18.25 -0.20 15.75
C SER A 396 -19.50 -1.03 15.53
N LYS A 397 -19.68 -1.52 14.30
CA LYS A 397 -20.87 -2.27 13.88
C LYS A 397 -20.48 -3.51 13.08
N LEU A 398 -21.18 -4.61 13.31
CA LEU A 398 -21.11 -5.80 12.46
C LEU A 398 -22.51 -6.27 12.10
N SER A 399 -22.80 -6.46 10.82
CA SER A 399 -24.06 -7.07 10.42
C SER A 399 -24.02 -7.92 9.15
N SER A 400 -25.05 -8.75 8.99
CA SER A 400 -25.32 -9.54 7.79
C SER A 400 -24.12 -10.40 7.38
N SER A 401 -23.53 -11.10 8.34
CA SER A 401 -22.23 -11.75 8.17
C SER A 401 -22.25 -13.18 8.69
N TYR A 402 -21.46 -14.08 8.09
CA TYR A 402 -21.43 -15.47 8.53
C TYR A 402 -20.04 -16.12 8.49
N ASN A 403 -19.77 -16.99 9.46
CA ASN A 403 -18.60 -17.87 9.47
C ASN A 403 -18.99 -19.33 9.19
N ALA A 404 -18.35 -19.95 8.21
CA ALA A 404 -18.35 -21.40 7.99
C ALA A 404 -16.92 -21.97 7.98
N GLY A 405 -15.92 -21.17 8.35
CA GLY A 405 -14.55 -21.61 8.55
C GLY A 405 -14.33 -22.27 9.92
N LYS A 406 -13.46 -23.27 9.96
CA LYS A 406 -13.06 -23.96 11.19
C LYS A 406 -12.25 -23.03 12.10
N ILE A 407 -12.45 -23.16 13.40
CA ILE A 407 -11.72 -22.42 14.43
C ILE A 407 -11.28 -23.41 15.52
N PRO A 408 -10.00 -23.40 15.97
CA PRO A 408 -9.52 -24.19 17.08
C PRO A 408 -10.27 -23.90 18.37
N ASN A 409 -10.60 -24.98 19.08
CA ASN A 409 -11.18 -24.93 20.41
C ASN A 409 -10.07 -24.85 21.49
N GLU A 410 -9.23 -23.81 21.42
CA GLU A 410 -8.21 -23.54 22.44
C GLU A 410 -8.79 -22.63 23.53
N ASN A 411 -9.58 -23.29 24.38
CA ASN A 411 -10.27 -22.79 25.55
C ASN A 411 -11.31 -21.68 25.37
N TYR A 412 -11.21 -20.70 24.46
CA TYR A 412 -12.30 -19.71 24.28
C TYR A 412 -12.20 -18.88 22.97
N SER A 413 -12.34 -19.50 21.81
CA SER A 413 -12.48 -18.79 20.52
C SER A 413 -13.96 -18.50 20.21
N GLY A 414 -14.23 -17.41 19.49
CA GLY A 414 -15.57 -17.01 19.06
C GLY A 414 -15.93 -17.48 17.65
N ALA A 415 -17.09 -18.11 17.48
CA ALA A 415 -17.56 -18.65 16.20
C ALA A 415 -17.79 -17.54 15.17
N VAL A 416 -18.20 -16.34 15.62
CA VAL A 416 -18.28 -15.14 14.78
C VAL A 416 -17.26 -14.10 15.22
N ILE A 417 -17.31 -13.68 16.49
CA ILE A 417 -16.44 -12.63 17.03
C ILE A 417 -15.65 -13.19 18.21
N GLY A 418 -14.33 -12.97 18.21
CA GLY A 418 -13.48 -13.31 19.34
C GLY A 418 -13.87 -12.52 20.59
N ARG A 419 -13.66 -11.19 20.58
CA ARG A 419 -14.01 -10.33 21.73
C ARG A 419 -14.74 -9.06 21.32
N VAL A 420 -15.63 -8.60 22.19
CA VAL A 420 -16.31 -7.32 22.09
C VAL A 420 -15.93 -6.45 23.28
N SER A 421 -15.59 -5.18 23.06
CA SER A 421 -15.16 -4.27 24.15
C SER A 421 -16.07 -3.08 24.40
N ALA A 422 -16.84 -2.61 23.42
CA ALA A 422 -17.68 -1.41 23.60
C ALA A 422 -18.86 -1.27 22.61
N THR A 423 -19.29 -2.30 21.87
CA THR A 423 -20.34 -2.15 20.84
C THR A 423 -21.75 -2.49 21.33
N GLU A 424 -22.75 -1.81 20.76
CA GLU A 424 -24.18 -2.07 20.95
C GLU A 424 -24.88 -2.65 19.69
N ASP A 425 -24.21 -2.72 18.52
CA ASP A 425 -24.84 -3.03 17.20
C ASP A 425 -24.13 -4.19 16.48
N ILE A 426 -24.24 -5.39 17.06
CA ILE A 426 -24.00 -6.66 16.36
C ILE A 426 -25.35 -7.32 16.09
N LYS A 427 -25.66 -7.54 14.81
CA LYS A 427 -26.95 -8.13 14.37
C LYS A 427 -26.76 -9.00 13.14
N ASP A 428 -27.69 -9.89 12.86
CA ASP A 428 -27.70 -10.72 11.65
C ASP A 428 -26.34 -11.40 11.41
N ALA A 429 -25.78 -11.93 12.49
CA ALA A 429 -24.52 -12.65 12.52
C ALA A 429 -24.79 -14.14 12.70
N TYR A 430 -24.17 -14.96 11.86
CA TYR A 430 -24.44 -16.40 11.77
C TYR A 430 -23.15 -17.21 11.77
N PHE A 431 -23.25 -18.48 12.15
CA PHE A 431 -22.13 -19.40 11.99
C PHE A 431 -22.59 -20.84 11.79
N ASP A 432 -21.73 -21.63 11.15
CA ASP A 432 -21.94 -23.06 10.98
C ASP A 432 -21.53 -23.78 12.28
N LYS A 433 -22.53 -24.19 13.06
CA LYS A 433 -22.29 -24.85 14.35
C LYS A 433 -21.71 -26.25 14.23
N THR A 434 -21.73 -26.85 13.03
CA THR A 434 -21.12 -28.15 12.78
C THR A 434 -19.61 -28.03 12.56
N VAL A 435 -19.16 -26.91 11.96
CA VAL A 435 -17.75 -26.60 11.72
C VAL A 435 -17.12 -25.94 12.96
N GLY A 436 -17.87 -25.10 13.65
CA GLY A 436 -17.46 -24.40 14.89
C GLY A 436 -17.85 -25.13 16.18
N ALA A 437 -18.09 -26.45 16.13
CA ALA A 437 -18.55 -27.20 17.30
C ALA A 437 -17.59 -27.05 18.49
N GLY A 438 -18.11 -26.53 19.61
CA GLY A 438 -17.34 -26.30 20.83
C GLY A 438 -16.71 -24.90 20.95
N CYS A 439 -16.82 -24.03 19.95
CA CYS A 439 -16.48 -22.61 20.06
C CYS A 439 -17.58 -21.82 20.79
N LEU A 440 -17.22 -20.73 21.45
CA LEU A 440 -18.21 -19.78 21.98
C LEU A 440 -18.87 -19.02 20.83
N GLU A 441 -20.14 -18.65 20.95
CA GLU A 441 -20.83 -17.91 19.88
C GLU A 441 -20.21 -16.51 19.70
N ILE A 442 -19.99 -15.81 20.82
CA ILE A 442 -19.11 -14.64 20.98
C ILE A 442 -18.41 -14.77 22.35
N ALA A 443 -17.08 -14.57 22.44
CA ALA A 443 -16.38 -14.76 23.71
C ALA A 443 -16.65 -13.62 24.73
N ASP A 444 -16.58 -13.97 26.02
CA ASP A 444 -16.96 -13.20 27.23
C ASP A 444 -16.83 -11.66 27.15
N HIS A 445 -17.73 -10.99 27.89
CA HIS A 445 -17.98 -9.53 27.98
C HIS A 445 -18.97 -8.97 26.95
N MET A 446 -20.23 -9.40 27.03
CA MET A 446 -21.28 -9.01 26.09
C MET A 446 -22.49 -8.38 26.79
N LEU A 447 -22.89 -7.19 26.33
CA LEU A 447 -24.23 -6.59 26.50
C LEU A 447 -25.03 -6.68 25.17
N VAL A 448 -24.77 -7.71 24.35
CA VAL A 448 -25.20 -7.74 22.93
C VAL A 448 -25.97 -9.02 22.60
N ASN A 449 -26.86 -8.95 21.61
CA ASN A 449 -27.62 -10.10 21.11
C ASN A 449 -26.68 -11.19 20.55
N VAL A 450 -27.03 -12.45 20.85
CA VAL A 450 -26.19 -13.61 20.54
C VAL A 450 -26.37 -14.03 19.07
N PRO A 451 -25.30 -14.32 18.32
CA PRO A 451 -25.36 -14.82 16.95
C PRO A 451 -26.10 -16.15 16.84
N SER A 452 -26.74 -16.40 15.71
CA SER A 452 -27.51 -17.63 15.50
C SER A 452 -26.65 -18.73 14.87
N GLY A 453 -26.46 -19.84 15.58
CA GLY A 453 -25.81 -21.04 15.07
C GLY A 453 -26.74 -21.90 14.22
N LEU A 454 -26.36 -22.20 12.98
CA LEU A 454 -27.12 -22.99 12.03
C LEU A 454 -26.36 -24.25 11.62
N SER A 455 -27.06 -25.29 11.13
CA SER A 455 -26.39 -26.45 10.54
C SER A 455 -25.80 -26.09 9.18
N THR A 456 -24.83 -26.89 8.69
CA THR A 456 -24.30 -26.75 7.33
C THR A 456 -25.40 -26.78 6.28
N GLU A 457 -26.40 -27.65 6.44
CA GLU A 457 -27.50 -27.77 5.50
C GLU A 457 -28.37 -26.50 5.49
N ASP A 458 -28.73 -26.00 6.68
CA ASP A 458 -29.52 -24.77 6.81
C ASP A 458 -28.80 -23.55 6.25
N MET A 459 -27.49 -23.42 6.49
CA MET A 459 -26.69 -22.32 5.95
C MET A 459 -26.53 -22.36 4.43
N LYS A 460 -26.76 -23.50 3.78
CA LYS A 460 -26.74 -23.63 2.32
C LYS A 460 -28.13 -23.50 1.70
N ALA A 461 -29.17 -23.49 2.53
CA ALA A 461 -30.54 -23.43 2.06
C ALA A 461 -30.91 -22.05 1.49
N ALA A 462 -31.83 -22.05 0.52
CA ALA A 462 -32.36 -20.82 -0.08
C ALA A 462 -33.03 -19.89 0.94
N THR A 463 -33.59 -20.44 2.03
CA THR A 463 -34.16 -19.67 3.13
C THR A 463 -33.12 -18.83 3.85
N PHE A 464 -31.91 -19.36 4.09
CA PHE A 464 -30.83 -18.60 4.71
C PHE A 464 -30.30 -17.50 3.78
N ILE A 465 -30.22 -17.76 2.47
CA ILE A 465 -29.90 -16.72 1.49
C ILE A 465 -30.92 -15.58 1.55
N ALA A 466 -32.22 -15.90 1.65
CA ALA A 466 -33.27 -14.89 1.83
C ALA A 466 -33.13 -14.13 3.15
N THR A 467 -32.73 -14.81 4.24
CA THR A 467 -32.41 -14.16 5.53
C THR A 467 -31.25 -13.16 5.39
N LEU A 468 -30.13 -13.56 4.77
CA LEU A 468 -28.98 -12.68 4.56
C LEU A 468 -29.32 -11.47 3.69
N ASN A 469 -30.18 -11.66 2.69
CA ASN A 469 -30.62 -10.60 1.81
C ASN A 469 -31.60 -9.62 2.47
N GLY A 470 -32.47 -10.09 3.36
CA GLY A 470 -33.58 -9.28 3.86
C GLY A 470 -34.42 -8.75 2.68
N SER A 471 -34.45 -7.43 2.50
CA SER A 471 -35.09 -6.76 1.35
C SER A 471 -34.17 -6.51 0.15
N GLY A 472 -32.87 -6.81 0.27
CA GLY A 472 -31.86 -6.63 -0.77
C GLY A 472 -31.60 -7.87 -1.63
N ASN A 473 -30.49 -7.86 -2.37
CA ASN A 473 -30.07 -8.92 -3.30
C ASN A 473 -28.54 -9.10 -3.35
N VAL A 474 -27.86 -8.84 -2.22
CA VAL A 474 -26.39 -8.91 -2.09
C VAL A 474 -25.87 -10.34 -2.21
N TRP A 475 -26.65 -11.33 -1.74
CA TRP A 475 -26.25 -12.73 -1.62
C TRP A 475 -26.95 -13.62 -2.65
N LYS A 476 -26.23 -14.61 -3.16
CA LYS A 476 -26.71 -15.72 -4.00
C LYS A 476 -26.20 -17.06 -3.48
N ALA A 477 -26.69 -18.16 -4.06
CA ALA A 477 -26.11 -19.48 -3.80
C ALA A 477 -24.69 -19.57 -4.37
N GLY A 478 -23.75 -20.12 -3.61
CA GLY A 478 -22.39 -20.35 -4.08
C GLY A 478 -22.22 -21.70 -4.77
N SER A 479 -21.23 -21.76 -5.65
CA SER A 479 -20.77 -22.96 -6.33
C SER A 479 -20.01 -23.92 -5.41
N ALA A 480 -19.57 -25.03 -5.97
CA ALA A 480 -18.71 -25.99 -5.29
C ALA A 480 -17.37 -25.38 -4.82
N ALA A 481 -16.87 -24.33 -5.48
CA ALA A 481 -15.64 -23.65 -5.08
C ALA A 481 -15.75 -22.99 -3.68
N PHE A 482 -16.96 -22.63 -3.28
CA PHE A 482 -17.27 -22.08 -1.96
C PHE A 482 -17.99 -23.10 -1.07
N GLY A 483 -17.87 -24.38 -1.38
CA GLY A 483 -18.51 -25.47 -0.61
C GLY A 483 -20.04 -25.44 -0.65
N GLY A 484 -20.65 -24.67 -1.57
CA GLY A 484 -22.10 -24.46 -1.65
C GLY A 484 -22.67 -23.43 -0.66
N TYR A 485 -21.82 -22.75 0.12
CA TYR A 485 -22.28 -21.67 1.00
C TYR A 485 -22.67 -20.41 0.20
N PRO A 486 -23.54 -19.54 0.74
CA PRO A 486 -23.92 -18.30 0.08
C PRO A 486 -22.73 -17.39 -0.23
N VAL A 487 -22.71 -16.79 -1.42
CA VAL A 487 -21.67 -15.84 -1.84
C VAL A 487 -22.31 -14.54 -2.32
N PHE A 488 -21.49 -13.51 -2.56
CA PHE A 488 -22.00 -12.27 -3.12
C PHE A 488 -22.47 -12.43 -4.57
N ALA A 489 -23.46 -11.64 -4.99
CA ALA A 489 -24.06 -11.73 -6.31
C ALA A 489 -23.06 -11.50 -7.47
N TRP A 490 -22.00 -10.74 -7.22
CA TRP A 490 -20.93 -10.45 -8.17
C TRP A 490 -19.76 -11.45 -8.14
N LEU A 491 -19.72 -12.36 -7.17
CA LEU A 491 -18.74 -13.44 -7.15
C LEU A 491 -19.16 -14.53 -8.14
N GLU A 492 -18.17 -15.24 -8.69
CA GLU A 492 -18.28 -16.28 -9.73
C GLU A 492 -18.49 -15.76 -11.16
#